data_AF-A0A7K1S605-F1
#
_entry.id   AF-A0A7K1S605-F1
#
_cell.length_a   1.000
_cell.length_b   1.000
_cell.length_c   1.000
_cell.angle_alpha   90.00
_cell.angle_beta   90.00
_cell.angle_gamma   90.00
#
_symmetry.space_group_name_H-M   'P 1'
#
loop_
_entity.id
_entity.type
_entity.pdbx_description
1 polymer ?
#
loop_
_entity_poly.entity_id
_entity_poly.type
_entity_poly.pdbx_seq_one_letter_code
_entity_poly.pdbx_strand_id
1 'polypeptide(L)'
;MEALKQIANVAGYSGLYRILKPGRAGVIVESLDDKKAKTMMGPTARVSVLNDISIYVDDDSEEQSVSLSTVLLAINEKYGDELPVDPKGSNDQLADFMASVVPTYDRDRVRTTDIKKLVSWYGILRQFAPEVFEAPAEEAPEETAEIAETPEATEIAEAPVAETPKAEKTQEA
;
A
#
# COMPACT_ATOMS: atom_id res chain seq x y z
N MET A 1 6.89 0.31 -15.58
CA MET A 1 7.87 -0.54 -14.85
C MET A 1 7.17 -1.81 -14.41
N GLU A 2 7.74 -3.00 -14.68
CA GLU A 2 7.06 -4.26 -14.36
C GLU A 2 6.99 -4.55 -12.85
N ALA A 3 8.03 -4.17 -12.10
CA ALA A 3 8.07 -4.34 -10.64
C ALA A 3 6.89 -3.66 -9.92
N LEU A 4 6.40 -2.54 -10.45
CA LEU A 4 5.25 -1.81 -9.88
C LEU A 4 3.91 -2.54 -10.04
N LYS A 5 3.81 -3.54 -10.94
CA LYS A 5 2.59 -4.34 -11.10
C LYS A 5 2.31 -5.22 -9.89
N GLN A 6 3.34 -5.53 -9.12
CA GLN A 6 3.25 -6.36 -7.91
C GLN A 6 3.20 -5.52 -6.64
N ILE A 7 3.26 -4.19 -6.72
CA ILE A 7 3.22 -3.31 -5.55
C ILE A 7 1.89 -2.57 -5.53
N ALA A 8 1.25 -2.56 -4.37
CA ALA A 8 -0.04 -1.93 -4.18
C ALA A 8 -0.11 -1.11 -2.88
N ASN A 9 -0.94 -0.08 -2.91
CA ASN A 9 -1.43 0.60 -1.73
C ASN A 9 -2.78 0.01 -1.32
N VAL A 10 -3.02 -0.13 -0.02
CA VAL A 10 -4.30 -0.59 0.51
C VAL A 10 -4.96 0.55 1.27
N ALA A 11 -6.17 0.94 0.87
CA ALA A 11 -6.87 2.04 1.50
C ALA A 11 -7.17 1.72 2.98
N GLY A 12 -6.91 2.70 3.86
CA GLY A 12 -7.04 2.54 5.31
C GLY A 12 -5.79 2.01 6.00
N TYR A 13 -4.80 1.54 5.24
CA TYR A 13 -3.50 1.11 5.75
C TYR A 13 -2.41 2.09 5.31
N SER A 14 -1.45 2.33 6.21
CA SER A 14 -0.26 3.11 5.91
C SER A 14 0.79 2.24 5.22
N GLY A 15 1.45 2.79 4.20
CA GLY A 15 2.57 2.14 3.53
C GLY A 15 2.20 1.47 2.21
N LEU A 16 3.09 0.59 1.77
CA LEU A 16 2.99 -0.18 0.53
C LEU A 16 3.08 -1.67 0.82
N TYR A 17 2.50 -2.44 -0.08
CA TYR A 17 2.40 -3.89 0.05
C TYR A 17 2.72 -4.56 -1.28
N ARG A 18 3.50 -5.64 -1.23
CA ARG A 18 3.73 -6.54 -2.35
C ARG A 18 2.61 -7.57 -2.42
N ILE A 19 1.98 -7.68 -3.59
CA ILE A 19 0.93 -8.66 -3.86
C ILE A 19 1.60 -10.01 -4.10
N LEU A 20 1.34 -10.98 -3.24
CA LEU A 20 1.88 -12.33 -3.38
C LEU A 20 0.97 -13.20 -4.26
N LYS A 21 -0.29 -13.35 -3.86
CA LYS A 21 -1.27 -14.12 -4.62
C LYS A 21 -2.71 -13.78 -4.25
N PRO A 22 -3.66 -13.91 -5.20
CA PRO A 22 -5.08 -13.93 -4.87
C PRO A 22 -5.40 -15.19 -4.05
N GLY A 23 -6.22 -15.03 -3.01
CA GLY A 23 -6.70 -16.10 -2.14
C GLY A 23 -8.23 -16.23 -2.19
N ARG A 24 -8.75 -17.30 -1.59
CA ARG A 24 -10.21 -17.56 -1.59
C ARG A 24 -11.02 -16.53 -0.79
N ALA A 25 -10.39 -15.88 0.18
CA ALA A 25 -11.01 -14.87 1.05
C ALA A 25 -10.50 -13.44 0.77
N GLY A 26 -9.79 -13.20 -0.35
CA GLY A 26 -9.24 -11.87 -0.68
C GLY A 26 -7.87 -11.96 -1.35
N VAL A 27 -6.93 -11.09 -0.97
CA VAL A 27 -5.58 -11.05 -1.54
C VAL A 27 -4.55 -11.16 -0.42
N ILE A 28 -3.55 -12.04 -0.59
CA ILE A 28 -2.42 -12.14 0.33
C ILE A 28 -1.38 -11.12 -0.10
N VAL A 29 -1.03 -10.23 0.82
CA VAL A 29 -0.05 -9.18 0.60
C VAL A 29 1.04 -9.25 1.66
N GLU A 30 2.23 -8.82 1.30
CA GLU A 30 3.38 -8.67 2.18
C GLU A 30 3.69 -7.19 2.35
N SER A 31 3.90 -6.72 3.57
CA SER A 31 4.23 -5.32 3.80
C SER A 31 5.66 -4.99 3.34
N LEU A 32 5.84 -3.83 2.70
CA LEU A 32 7.15 -3.30 2.34
C LEU A 32 7.73 -2.51 3.52
N ASP A 33 8.16 -3.25 4.54
CA ASP A 33 8.89 -2.75 5.71
C ASP A 33 9.83 -3.84 6.25
N ASP A 34 10.66 -3.52 7.25
CA ASP A 34 11.63 -4.45 7.84
C ASP A 34 11.03 -5.79 8.29
N LYS A 35 9.76 -5.83 8.68
CA LYS A 35 9.09 -7.03 9.18
C LYS A 35 8.60 -7.96 8.07
N LYS A 36 8.45 -7.46 6.84
CA LYS A 36 7.88 -8.18 5.68
C LYS A 36 6.66 -9.02 6.08
N ALA A 37 5.72 -8.40 6.80
CA ALA A 37 4.62 -9.11 7.43
C ALA A 37 3.58 -9.51 6.38
N LYS A 38 3.26 -10.81 6.32
CA LYS A 38 2.26 -11.37 5.41
C LYS A 38 0.88 -11.24 6.04
N THR A 39 0.01 -10.48 5.37
CA THR A 39 -1.35 -10.22 5.84
C THR A 39 -2.36 -10.57 4.75
N MET A 40 -3.50 -11.15 5.15
CA MET A 40 -4.61 -11.37 4.24
C MET A 40 -5.52 -10.14 4.22
N MET A 41 -5.56 -9.44 3.10
CA MET A 41 -6.52 -8.37 2.88
C MET A 41 -7.85 -9.00 2.45
N GLY A 42 -8.91 -8.68 3.19
CA GLY A 42 -10.26 -9.19 2.91
C GLY A 42 -10.78 -8.72 1.53
N PRO A 43 -11.91 -9.27 1.06
CA PRO A 43 -12.42 -9.00 -0.29
C PRO A 43 -12.97 -7.57 -0.44
N THR A 44 -13.25 -6.89 0.67
CA THR A 44 -13.70 -5.49 0.72
C THR A 44 -12.54 -4.50 0.78
N ALA A 45 -11.30 -4.96 0.93
CA ALA A 45 -10.14 -4.10 0.95
C ALA A 45 -9.94 -3.47 -0.43
N ARG A 46 -9.78 -2.14 -0.46
CA ARG A 46 -9.50 -1.42 -1.70
C ARG A 46 -8.00 -1.44 -1.94
N VAL A 47 -7.57 -2.38 -2.77
CA VAL A 47 -6.17 -2.55 -3.18
C VAL A 47 -5.98 -1.83 -4.51
N SER A 48 -5.07 -0.86 -4.55
CA SER A 48 -4.72 -0.09 -5.73
C SER A 48 -3.28 -0.39 -6.12
N VAL A 49 -3.09 -1.01 -7.29
CA VAL A 49 -1.76 -1.33 -7.83
C VAL A 49 -1.08 -0.04 -8.28
N LEU A 50 0.18 0.17 -7.90
CA LEU A 50 0.91 1.41 -8.20
C LEU A 50 1.05 1.64 -9.70
N ASN A 51 1.17 0.57 -10.49
CA ASN A 51 1.23 0.64 -11.94
C ASN A 51 -0.04 1.21 -12.61
N ASP A 52 -1.22 1.04 -11.99
CA ASP A 52 -2.50 1.57 -12.51
C ASP A 52 -2.74 3.02 -12.09
N ILE A 53 -1.93 3.56 -11.16
CA ILE A 53 -2.08 4.93 -10.70
C ILE A 53 -1.46 5.88 -11.72
N SER A 54 -2.22 6.91 -12.08
CA SER A 54 -1.79 8.00 -12.95
C SER A 54 -2.14 9.34 -12.34
N ILE A 55 -1.35 10.35 -12.67
CA ILE A 55 -1.49 11.72 -12.16
C ILE A 55 -2.02 12.58 -13.30
N TYR A 56 -3.07 13.35 -13.01
CA TYR A 56 -3.64 14.27 -13.99
C TYR A 56 -2.66 15.39 -14.33
N VAL A 57 -2.55 15.66 -15.63
CA VAL A 57 -1.79 16.79 -16.16
C VAL A 57 -2.73 17.68 -16.96
N ASP A 58 -2.51 18.98 -16.86
CA ASP A 58 -3.17 20.01 -17.65
C ASP A 58 -2.22 20.35 -18.80
N ASP A 59 -2.11 19.42 -19.76
CA ASP A 59 -1.33 19.59 -20.97
C ASP A 59 -2.28 19.52 -22.18
N ASP A 60 -2.03 20.33 -23.21
CA ASP A 60 -2.81 20.34 -24.46
C ASP A 60 -2.62 19.05 -25.30
N SER A 61 -1.81 18.10 -24.82
CA SER A 61 -1.62 16.78 -25.44
C SER A 61 -2.85 15.87 -25.29
N GLU A 62 -2.97 14.88 -26.17
CA GLU A 62 -4.04 13.87 -26.14
C GLU A 62 -4.07 13.05 -24.84
N GLU A 63 -2.94 13.01 -24.11
CA GLU A 63 -2.78 12.31 -22.84
C GLU A 63 -2.97 13.25 -21.64
N GLN A 64 -4.14 13.21 -21.02
CA GLN A 64 -4.49 14.05 -19.85
C GLN A 64 -3.94 13.52 -18.51
N SER A 65 -3.07 12.51 -18.55
CA SER A 65 -2.50 11.91 -17.35
C SER A 65 -1.15 11.28 -17.60
N VAL A 66 -0.24 11.41 -16.64
CA VAL A 66 1.09 10.78 -16.65
C VAL A 66 1.11 9.62 -15.66
N SER A 67 1.63 8.47 -16.09
CA SER A 67 1.71 7.28 -15.24
C SER A 67 2.60 7.54 -14.00
N LEU A 68 2.23 6.97 -12.86
CA LEU A 68 3.04 7.08 -11.64
C LEU A 68 4.46 6.54 -11.84
N SER A 69 4.62 5.54 -12.72
CA SER A 69 5.93 5.02 -13.10
C SER A 69 6.86 6.13 -13.60
N THR A 70 6.39 6.91 -14.56
CA THR A 70 7.15 8.02 -15.16
C THR A 70 7.51 9.07 -14.12
N VAL A 71 6.57 9.38 -13.24
CA VAL A 71 6.78 10.37 -12.17
C VAL A 71 7.82 9.89 -11.17
N LEU A 72 7.76 8.63 -10.74
CA LEU A 72 8.75 8.04 -9.82
C LEU A 72 10.16 8.03 -10.43
N LEU A 73 10.30 7.76 -11.74
CA LEU A 73 11.58 7.85 -12.44
C LEU A 73 12.09 9.30 -12.48
N ALA A 74 11.24 10.25 -12.83
CA ALA A 74 11.62 11.67 -12.84
C ALA A 74 12.07 12.16 -11.46
N ILE A 75 11.45 11.67 -10.38
CA ILE A 75 11.91 11.94 -9.00
C ILE A 75 13.28 11.32 -8.77
N ASN A 76 13.47 10.07 -9.16
CA ASN A 76 14.73 9.35 -8.97
C ASN A 76 15.89 10.00 -9.72
N GLU A 77 15.68 10.40 -10.97
CA GLU A 77 16.69 11.10 -11.76
C GLU A 77 17.05 12.49 -11.18
N LYS A 78 16.09 13.18 -10.57
CA LYS A 78 16.28 14.54 -10.07
C LYS A 78 16.85 14.60 -8.65
N TYR A 79 16.41 13.69 -7.77
CA TYR A 79 16.69 13.75 -6.34
C TYR A 79 17.43 12.53 -5.80
N GLY A 80 17.39 11.40 -6.51
CA GLY A 80 18.01 10.16 -6.05
C GLY A 80 17.49 9.73 -4.67
N ASP A 81 18.38 9.45 -3.73
CA ASP A 81 18.02 8.96 -2.40
C ASP A 81 17.49 10.05 -1.46
N GLU A 82 17.81 11.32 -1.70
CA GLU A 82 17.50 12.40 -0.78
C GLU A 82 16.40 13.30 -1.33
N LEU A 83 15.19 13.12 -0.80
CA LEU A 83 14.05 13.98 -1.14
C LEU A 83 14.17 15.33 -0.43
N PRO A 84 13.95 16.46 -1.12
CA PRO A 84 14.00 17.79 -0.51
C PRO A 84 12.74 18.12 0.30
N VAL A 85 11.76 17.21 0.35
CA VAL A 85 10.45 17.41 0.98
C VAL A 85 10.09 16.29 1.93
N ASP A 86 9.46 16.66 3.04
CA ASP A 86 8.88 15.72 3.99
C ASP A 86 7.38 15.51 3.69
N PRO A 87 6.84 14.28 3.77
CA PRO A 87 5.41 14.02 3.57
C PRO A 87 4.51 14.71 4.61
N LYS A 88 5.06 15.18 5.73
CA LYS A 88 4.38 16.02 6.75
C LYS A 88 4.65 17.51 6.57
N GLY A 89 5.36 17.90 5.52
CA GLY A 89 5.65 19.29 5.17
C GLY A 89 4.40 20.10 4.80
N SER A 90 4.64 21.39 4.59
CA SER A 90 3.59 22.34 4.20
C SER A 90 3.02 22.03 2.83
N ASN A 91 1.75 22.37 2.60
CA ASN A 91 1.08 22.12 1.32
C ASN A 91 1.80 22.82 0.15
N ASP A 92 2.32 24.02 0.37
CA ASP A 92 3.13 24.75 -0.62
C ASP A 92 4.39 23.98 -1.01
N GLN A 93 5.15 23.47 -0.03
CA GLN A 93 6.38 22.69 -0.29
C GLN A 93 6.10 21.45 -1.15
N LEU A 94 4.98 20.77 -0.89
CA LEU A 94 4.56 19.60 -1.66
C LEU A 94 4.13 19.98 -3.09
N ALA A 95 3.47 21.12 -3.25
CA ALA A 95 3.09 21.64 -4.56
C ALA A 95 4.32 22.07 -5.38
N ASP A 96 5.28 22.76 -4.76
CA ASP A 96 6.56 23.14 -5.39
C ASP A 96 7.39 21.92 -5.80
N PHE A 97 7.41 20.88 -4.96
CA PHE A 97 8.04 19.61 -5.32
C PHE A 97 7.36 18.96 -6.52
N MET A 98 6.02 18.90 -6.52
CA MET A 98 5.28 18.31 -7.62
C MET A 98 5.51 19.08 -8.93
N ALA A 99 5.48 20.42 -8.87
CA ALA A 99 5.79 21.30 -10.00
C ALA A 99 7.23 21.14 -10.50
N SER A 100 8.15 20.83 -9.59
CA SER A 100 9.55 20.59 -9.95
C SER A 100 9.74 19.30 -10.74
N VAL A 101 8.94 18.27 -10.48
CA VAL A 101 9.03 16.97 -11.15
C VAL A 101 8.15 16.92 -12.40
N VAL A 102 6.89 17.34 -12.26
CA VAL A 102 5.88 17.36 -13.32
C VAL A 102 5.32 18.78 -13.38
N PRO A 103 5.93 19.71 -14.14
CA PRO A 103 5.51 21.11 -14.17
C PRO A 103 4.09 21.32 -14.71
N THR A 104 3.58 20.37 -15.48
CA THR A 104 2.26 20.40 -16.12
C THR A 104 1.16 19.70 -15.31
N TYR A 105 1.41 19.31 -14.06
CA TYR A 105 0.39 18.62 -13.25
C TYR A 105 -0.83 19.51 -12.96
N ASP A 106 -2.01 18.91 -12.97
CA ASP A 106 -3.28 19.60 -12.70
C ASP A 106 -3.43 19.84 -11.18
N ARG A 107 -3.32 21.10 -10.76
CA ARG A 107 -3.43 21.52 -9.34
C ARG A 107 -4.84 21.43 -8.77
N ASP A 108 -5.88 21.43 -9.60
CA ASP A 108 -7.28 21.34 -9.15
C ASP A 108 -7.68 19.88 -8.89
N ARG A 109 -7.20 18.96 -9.75
CA ARG A 109 -7.48 17.52 -9.63
C ARG A 109 -6.53 16.80 -8.67
N VAL A 110 -5.25 17.17 -8.64
CA VAL A 110 -4.27 16.50 -7.80
C VAL A 110 -4.35 17.03 -6.37
N ARG A 111 -4.89 16.22 -5.47
CA ARG A 111 -5.04 16.60 -4.06
C ARG A 111 -3.69 16.54 -3.36
N THR A 112 -3.49 17.44 -2.40
CA THR A 112 -2.25 17.44 -1.59
C THR A 112 -2.03 16.13 -0.85
N THR A 113 -3.08 15.43 -0.43
CA THR A 113 -2.98 14.12 0.21
C THR A 113 -2.35 13.07 -0.71
N ASP A 114 -2.61 13.14 -2.02
CA ASP A 114 -2.04 12.20 -2.97
C ASP A 114 -0.57 12.51 -3.25
N ILE A 115 -0.18 13.80 -3.23
CA ILE A 115 1.23 14.21 -3.23
C ILE A 115 1.96 13.69 -1.98
N LYS A 116 1.35 13.82 -0.79
CA LYS A 116 1.91 13.28 0.47
C LYS A 116 2.12 11.77 0.39
N LYS A 117 1.15 11.04 -0.15
CA LYS A 117 1.26 9.60 -0.38
C LYS A 117 2.39 9.29 -1.34
N LEU A 118 2.50 10.01 -2.46
CA LEU A 118 3.54 9.81 -3.46
C LEU A 118 4.94 9.98 -2.86
N VAL A 119 5.18 11.04 -2.09
CA VAL A 119 6.45 11.26 -1.37
C VAL A 119 6.74 10.09 -0.41
N SER A 120 5.74 9.66 0.36
CA SER A 120 5.89 8.53 1.27
C SER A 120 6.16 7.21 0.54
N TRP A 121 5.50 6.97 -0.58
CA TRP A 121 5.67 5.78 -1.41
C TRP A 121 7.07 5.74 -2.01
N TYR A 122 7.56 6.87 -2.52
CA TYR A 122 8.91 6.96 -3.06
C TYR A 122 9.96 6.55 -2.01
N GLY A 123 9.86 7.08 -0.79
CA GLY A 123 10.78 6.71 0.30
C GLY A 123 10.74 5.22 0.62
N ILE A 124 9.54 4.62 0.72
CA ILE A 124 9.39 3.18 0.98
C ILE A 124 9.98 2.36 -0.17
N LEU A 125 9.71 2.74 -1.43
CA LEU A 125 10.24 2.04 -2.59
C LEU A 125 11.76 2.10 -2.63
N ARG A 126 12.38 3.25 -2.38
CA ARG A 126 13.85 3.37 -2.33
C ARG A 126 14.47 2.52 -1.22
N GLN A 127 13.82 2.45 -0.06
CA GLN A 127 14.35 1.75 1.10
C GLN A 127 14.15 0.23 1.04
N PHE A 128 12.98 -0.24 0.59
CA PHE A 128 12.58 -1.65 0.69
C PHE A 128 12.39 -2.35 -0.66
N ALA A 129 12.38 -1.61 -1.77
CA ALA A 129 12.25 -2.15 -3.13
C ALA A 129 13.12 -1.37 -4.14
N PRO A 130 14.44 -1.24 -3.91
CA PRO A 130 15.33 -0.51 -4.82
C PRO A 130 15.34 -1.11 -6.23
N GLU A 131 15.04 -2.40 -6.38
CA GLU A 131 14.90 -3.09 -7.66
C GLU A 131 13.81 -2.50 -8.57
N VAL A 132 12.91 -1.68 -8.03
CA VAL A 132 11.91 -0.96 -8.83
C VAL A 132 12.55 0.07 -9.74
N PHE A 133 13.69 0.65 -9.32
CA PHE A 133 14.38 1.72 -10.04
C PHE A 133 15.60 1.23 -10.83
N GLU A 134 16.10 0.03 -10.54
CA GLU A 134 17.21 -0.58 -11.26
C GLU A 134 16.68 -1.50 -12.39
N ALA A 135 17.26 -1.37 -13.58
CA ALA A 135 16.97 -2.29 -14.69
C ALA A 135 17.30 -3.74 -14.25
N PRO A 136 16.54 -4.75 -14.71
CA PRO A 136 16.46 -6.06 -14.06
C PRO A 136 17.84 -6.72 -14.00
N ALA A 137 18.49 -6.63 -12.85
CA ALA A 137 19.48 -7.59 -12.41
C ALA A 137 18.72 -8.67 -11.65
N GLU A 138 18.88 -9.89 -12.14
CA GLU A 138 18.39 -11.14 -11.60
C GLU A 138 18.74 -11.32 -10.10
N GLU A 139 17.97 -12.16 -9.40
CA GLU A 139 18.15 -12.68 -8.02
C GLU A 139 17.47 -11.87 -6.89
N ALA A 140 16.71 -12.45 -5.96
CA ALA A 140 16.46 -13.84 -5.58
C ALA A 140 15.04 -14.02 -5.01
N PRO A 141 14.41 -15.20 -5.20
CA PRO A 141 13.17 -15.54 -4.51
C PRO A 141 13.44 -15.69 -3.02
N GLU A 142 12.91 -14.79 -2.20
CA GLU A 142 12.79 -15.04 -0.76
C GLU A 142 11.80 -16.18 -0.54
N GLU A 143 12.38 -17.37 -0.56
CA GLU A 143 12.09 -18.55 0.25
C GLU A 143 10.71 -18.53 0.92
N THR A 144 9.81 -19.23 0.25
CA THR A 144 8.71 -19.98 0.86
C THR A 144 9.23 -20.73 2.08
N ALA A 145 9.09 -20.16 3.28
CA ALA A 145 8.99 -20.92 4.51
C ALA A 145 7.61 -21.59 4.52
N GLU A 146 7.58 -22.75 3.88
CA GLU A 146 6.66 -23.84 4.12
C GLU A 146 6.63 -24.15 5.62
N ILE A 147 5.51 -23.85 6.27
CA ILE A 147 5.10 -24.54 7.50
C ILE A 147 3.84 -25.33 7.15
N ALA A 148 4.07 -26.51 6.60
CA ALA A 148 3.08 -27.56 6.49
C ALA A 148 3.38 -28.62 7.57
N GLU A 149 2.48 -28.66 8.55
CA GLU A 149 1.97 -29.85 9.26
C GLU A 149 2.95 -30.56 10.23
N THR A 150 2.56 -31.19 11.34
CA THR A 150 1.32 -31.89 11.73
C THR A 150 1.29 -32.07 13.30
N PRO A 151 0.46 -32.94 13.90
CA PRO A 151 -0.70 -32.64 14.77
C PRO A 151 -0.46 -32.83 16.28
N GLU A 152 -1.34 -32.30 17.14
CA GLU A 152 -1.83 -33.08 18.28
C GLU A 152 -3.24 -32.62 18.65
N ALA A 153 -4.18 -33.53 18.47
CA ALA A 153 -5.52 -33.44 19.00
C ALA A 153 -5.55 -34.08 20.40
N THR A 154 -6.48 -33.59 21.23
CA THR A 154 -7.44 -34.38 22.01
C THR A 154 -7.52 -33.96 23.49
N GLU A 155 -8.70 -33.42 23.81
CA GLU A 155 -9.52 -33.54 25.03
C GLU A 155 -8.90 -33.47 26.42
N ILE A 156 -9.46 -32.54 27.22
CA ILE A 156 -10.50 -32.85 28.22
C ILE A 156 -11.52 -31.68 28.16
N ALA A 157 -12.80 -31.86 27.80
CA ALA A 157 -13.93 -32.38 28.63
C ALA A 157 -13.97 -31.70 30.02
N GLU A 158 -15.03 -31.10 30.54
CA GLU A 158 -16.49 -31.20 30.40
C GLU A 158 -17.05 -29.93 31.10
N ALA A 159 -17.87 -29.09 30.46
CA ALA A 159 -19.34 -29.10 30.53
C ALA A 159 -19.92 -28.32 31.74
N PRO A 160 -21.26 -28.12 31.85
CA PRO A 160 -21.93 -26.94 31.33
C PRO A 160 -22.80 -26.25 32.40
N VAL A 161 -23.22 -25.00 32.21
CA VAL A 161 -24.43 -24.51 32.91
C VAL A 161 -25.39 -23.88 31.92
N ALA A 162 -26.59 -24.44 31.99
CA ALA A 162 -27.74 -24.32 31.13
C ALA A 162 -28.38 -22.93 31.09
N GLU A 163 -29.12 -22.80 30.00
CA GLU A 163 -30.02 -21.76 29.56
C GLU A 163 -31.33 -21.71 30.39
N THR A 164 -31.82 -20.47 30.61
CA THR A 164 -33.22 -20.02 30.86
C THR A 164 -33.92 -20.32 32.20
N PRO A 165 -35.08 -19.68 32.49
CA PRO A 165 -35.38 -18.24 32.48
C PRO A 165 -36.11 -17.84 33.79
N LYS A 166 -36.16 -16.55 34.15
CA LYS A 166 -37.26 -16.08 35.01
C LYS A 166 -37.67 -14.65 34.70
N ALA A 167 -38.91 -14.54 34.28
CA ALA A 167 -39.65 -13.32 34.07
C ALA A 167 -40.06 -12.65 35.40
N GLU A 168 -40.31 -11.34 35.26
CA GLU A 168 -41.47 -10.62 35.80
C GLU A 168 -41.34 -9.77 37.10
N LYS A 169 -41.67 -8.48 36.87
CA LYS A 169 -42.33 -7.45 37.71
C LYS A 169 -41.53 -6.52 38.65
N THR A 170 -41.53 -5.23 38.26
CA THR A 170 -42.27 -4.08 38.89
C THR A 170 -41.93 -3.77 40.36
N GLN A 171 -41.69 -2.55 40.84
CA GLN A 171 -42.08 -1.17 40.46
C GLN A 171 -41.09 -0.20 41.12
N GLU A 172 -40.69 0.87 40.42
CA GLU A 172 -40.12 2.08 41.03
C GLU A 172 -41.27 3.00 41.48
N ALA A 173 -40.97 3.80 42.50
CA ALA A 173 -41.87 4.65 43.26
C ALA A 173 -42.51 5.81 42.47
#